data_AF-A0A4R2H7R4-F1
#
_entry.id   AF-A0A4R2H7R4-F1
#
_cell.length_a   1.000
_cell.length_b   1.000
_cell.length_c   1.000
_cell.angle_alpha   90.00
_cell.angle_beta   90.00
_cell.angle_gamma   90.00
#
_symmetry.space_group_name_H-M   'P 1'
#
loop_
_entity.id
_entity.type
_entity.pdbx_description
1 polymer ?
#
loop_
_entity_poly.entity_id
_entity_poly.type
_entity_poly.pdbx_seq_one_letter_code
_entity_poly.pdbx_strand_id
1 'polypeptide(L)'
;MQLIVYSGYQMNKEYITSVFCINKAHPELHCDGQCFLAKKLKDLDGKNKQTQETLKRIIEADPEFQVLTINHHLPYFIIKSESLYLEKPIKDLSISIFHPPKTV
;
A
#
# COMPACT_ATOMS: atom_id res chain seq x y z
N MET A 1 4.36 -11.24 -4.21
CA MET A 1 3.20 -12.15 -4.41
C MET A 1 3.58 -13.51 -5.01
N GLN A 2 4.50 -13.60 -5.98
CA GLN A 2 4.92 -14.89 -6.57
C GLN A 2 5.48 -15.89 -5.53
N LEU A 3 6.21 -15.42 -4.51
CA LEU A 3 6.70 -16.26 -3.41
C LEU A 3 5.58 -17.00 -2.67
N ILE A 4 4.45 -16.34 -2.39
CA ILE A 4 3.31 -16.94 -1.69
C ILE A 4 2.71 -18.09 -2.53
N VAL A 5 2.57 -17.86 -3.84
CA VAL A 5 2.07 -18.88 -4.79
C VAL A 5 3.01 -20.08 -4.83
N TYR A 6 4.32 -19.83 -4.90
CA TYR A 6 5.33 -20.90 -4.93
C TYR A 6 5.36 -21.69 -3.61
N SER A 7 5.37 -21.01 -2.47
CA SER A 7 5.34 -21.67 -1.16
C SER A 7 4.08 -22.52 -0.98
N GLY A 8 2.91 -22.01 -1.37
CA GLY A 8 1.66 -22.77 -1.33
C GLY A 8 1.66 -24.00 -2.24
N TYR A 9 2.28 -23.90 -3.42
CA TYR A 9 2.51 -25.06 -4.29
C TYR A 9 3.40 -26.10 -3.63
N GLN A 10 4.53 -25.69 -3.02
CA GLN A 10 5.45 -26.62 -2.36
C GLN A 10 4.79 -27.35 -1.18
N MET A 11 4.02 -26.63 -0.36
CA MET A 11 3.31 -27.20 0.79
C MET A 11 2.21 -28.19 0.40
N ASN A 12 1.63 -28.06 -0.81
CA ASN A 12 0.51 -28.87 -1.27
C ASN A 12 0.86 -29.68 -2.53
N LYS A 13 2.14 -29.93 -2.80
CA LYS A 13 2.60 -30.49 -4.09
C LYS A 13 1.95 -31.83 -4.41
N GLU A 14 1.81 -32.71 -3.42
CA GLU A 14 1.18 -34.03 -3.57
C GLU A 14 -0.31 -33.91 -3.95
N TYR A 15 -1.06 -33.07 -3.23
CA TYR A 15 -2.45 -32.79 -3.54
C TYR A 15 -2.60 -32.19 -4.94
N ILE A 16 -1.75 -31.21 -5.29
CA ILE A 16 -1.80 -30.56 -6.60
C ILE A 16 -1.49 -31.54 -7.73
N THR A 17 -0.52 -32.42 -7.53
CA THR A 17 -0.13 -33.43 -8.52
C THR A 17 -1.23 -34.49 -8.68
N SER A 18 -1.87 -34.90 -7.59
CA SER A 18 -2.92 -35.95 -7.64
C SER A 18 -4.23 -35.46 -8.26
N VAL A 19 -4.59 -34.19 -8.05
CA VAL A 19 -5.89 -33.61 -8.41
C VAL A 19 -5.84 -32.70 -9.64
N PHE A 20 -4.81 -31.87 -9.80
CA PHE A 20 -4.78 -30.81 -10.81
C PHE A 20 -3.83 -31.08 -11.99
N CYS A 21 -3.08 -32.18 -12.02
CA CYS A 21 -2.26 -32.50 -13.19
C CYS A 21 -3.12 -32.87 -14.40
N ILE A 22 -2.97 -32.09 -15.47
CA ILE A 22 -3.68 -32.31 -16.74
C ILE A 22 -3.11 -33.48 -17.54
N ASN A 23 -1.81 -33.79 -17.37
CA ASN A 23 -1.11 -34.84 -18.10
C ASN A 23 -0.85 -36.07 -17.22
N LYS A 24 -1.81 -36.44 -16.35
CA LYS A 24 -1.65 -37.57 -15.42
C LYS A 24 -1.44 -38.92 -16.13
N ALA A 25 -1.96 -39.06 -17.36
CA ALA A 25 -1.78 -40.24 -18.21
C ALA A 25 -0.41 -40.28 -18.92
N HIS A 26 0.36 -39.19 -18.88
CA HIS A 26 1.64 -39.02 -19.59
C HIS A 26 2.76 -38.66 -18.60
N PRO A 27 3.22 -39.60 -17.76
CA PRO A 27 4.24 -39.36 -16.76
C PRO A 27 5.59 -38.89 -17.34
N GLU A 28 5.87 -39.23 -18.60
CA GLU A 28 7.04 -38.78 -19.36
C GLU A 28 7.11 -37.26 -19.56
N LEU A 29 5.97 -36.56 -19.42
CA LEU A 29 5.88 -35.10 -19.55
C LEU A 29 6.17 -34.35 -18.25
N HIS A 30 6.49 -35.05 -17.16
CA HIS A 30 6.90 -34.46 -15.88
C HIS A 30 5.95 -33.35 -15.38
N CYS A 31 4.64 -33.62 -15.43
CA CYS A 31 3.64 -32.63 -15.06
C CYS A 31 3.85 -32.14 -13.62
N ASP A 32 3.98 -33.03 -12.63
CA ASP A 32 4.37 -32.76 -11.23
C ASP A 32 3.69 -31.54 -10.56
N GLY A 33 2.50 -31.16 -11.03
CA GLY A 33 1.79 -29.93 -10.64
C GLY A 33 2.34 -28.62 -11.24
N GLN A 34 3.39 -28.68 -12.06
CA GLN A 34 4.06 -27.54 -12.70
C GLN A 34 3.15 -26.80 -13.68
N CYS A 35 2.30 -27.50 -14.45
CA CYS A 35 1.33 -26.86 -15.35
C CYS A 35 0.33 -25.99 -14.57
N PHE A 36 -0.11 -26.45 -13.40
CA PHE A 36 -0.98 -25.69 -12.51
C PHE A 36 -0.25 -24.47 -11.93
N LEU A 37 0.99 -24.66 -11.45
CA LEU A 37 1.82 -23.56 -10.92
C LEU A 37 2.03 -22.47 -11.98
N ALA A 38 2.40 -22.85 -13.20
CA ALA A 38 2.61 -21.92 -14.31
C ALA A 38 1.36 -21.08 -14.61
N LYS A 39 0.17 -21.71 -14.57
CA LYS A 39 -1.11 -21.00 -14.73
C LYS A 39 -1.33 -19.97 -13.60
N LYS A 40 -1.10 -20.34 -12.35
CA LYS A 40 -1.27 -19.44 -11.20
C LYS A 40 -0.32 -18.25 -11.22
N LEU A 41 0.93 -18.47 -11.63
CA LEU A 41 1.91 -17.40 -11.80
C LEU A 41 1.49 -16.43 -12.93
N LYS A 42 1.02 -16.95 -14.06
CA LYS A 42 0.51 -16.12 -15.17
C LYS A 42 -0.71 -15.28 -14.77
N ASP A 43 -1.66 -15.87 -14.05
CA ASP A 43 -2.83 -15.15 -13.53
C ASP A 43 -2.40 -14.01 -12.57
N LEU A 44 -1.39 -14.26 -11.75
CA LEU A 44 -0.83 -13.28 -10.83
C LEU A 44 -0.18 -12.10 -11.58
N ASP A 45 0.59 -12.38 -12.62
CA ASP A 45 1.24 -11.36 -13.43
C ASP A 45 0.21 -10.50 -14.19
N GLY A 46 -0.86 -11.11 -14.68
CA GLY A 46 -1.99 -10.38 -15.29
C GLY A 46 -2.65 -9.40 -14.32
N LYS A 47 -2.91 -9.83 -13.07
CA LYS A 47 -3.46 -8.96 -12.02
C LYS A 47 -2.52 -7.81 -11.67
N ASN A 48 -1.21 -8.07 -11.59
CA ASN A 48 -0.23 -7.02 -11.31
C ASN A 48 -0.24 -5.92 -12.38
N LYS A 49 -0.33 -6.29 -13.67
CA LYS A 49 -0.43 -5.32 -14.77
C LYS A 49 -1.70 -4.47 -14.66
N GLN A 50 -2.84 -5.08 -14.39
CA GLN A 50 -4.10 -4.35 -14.23
C GLN A 50 -4.06 -3.38 -13.04
N THR A 51 -3.50 -3.80 -11.91
CA THR A 51 -3.30 -2.92 -10.74
C THR A 51 -2.37 -1.77 -11.07
N GLN A 52 -1.24 -2.01 -11.75
CA GLN A 52 -0.32 -0.95 -12.16
C GLN A 52 -0.98 0.07 -13.10
N GLU A 53 -1.74 -0.37 -14.10
CA GLU A 53 -2.49 0.51 -15.00
C GLU A 53 -3.60 1.30 -14.29
N THR A 54 -4.19 0.73 -13.24
CA THR A 54 -5.17 1.44 -12.40
C THR A 54 -4.49 2.51 -11.55
N LEU A 55 -3.36 2.19 -10.92
CA LEU A 55 -2.57 3.14 -10.14
C LEU A 55 -2.04 4.29 -10.98
N LYS A 56 -1.57 4.04 -12.21
CA LYS A 56 -1.18 5.09 -13.15
C LYS A 56 -2.33 6.06 -13.42
N ARG A 57 -3.53 5.54 -13.71
CA ARG A 57 -4.73 6.38 -13.90
C ARG A 57 -5.11 7.20 -12.67
N ILE A 58 -4.94 6.67 -11.47
CA ILE A 58 -5.19 7.40 -10.22
C ILE A 58 -4.17 8.52 -10.02
N ILE A 59 -2.90 8.29 -10.35
CA ILE A 59 -1.82 9.29 -10.24
C ILE A 59 -1.96 10.39 -11.30
N GLU A 60 -2.44 10.04 -12.50
CA GLU A 60 -2.70 11.00 -13.60
C GLU A 60 -4.01 11.78 -13.42
N ALA A 61 -4.92 11.30 -12.58
CA ALA A 61 -6.09 12.07 -12.20
C ALA A 61 -5.69 13.18 -11.22
N ASP A 62 -6.13 14.41 -11.48
CA ASP A 62 -5.95 15.52 -10.55
C ASP A 62 -6.66 15.15 -9.23
N PRO A 63 -5.95 14.99 -8.10
CA PRO A 63 -6.56 14.57 -6.86
C PRO A 63 -7.58 15.62 -6.41
N GLU A 64 -8.85 15.24 -6.39
CA GLU A 64 -9.92 16.07 -5.83
C GLU A 64 -9.78 16.07 -4.30
N PHE A 65 -8.92 16.96 -3.79
CA PHE A 65 -8.72 17.12 -2.36
C PHE A 65 -9.99 17.68 -1.72
N GLN A 66 -10.69 16.83 -0.98
CA GLN A 66 -11.76 17.29 -0.10
C GLN A 66 -11.14 18.02 1.10
N VAL A 67 -11.24 19.35 1.09
CA VAL A 67 -10.86 20.17 2.24
C VAL A 67 -11.92 19.97 3.32
N LEU A 68 -11.59 19.18 4.34
CA LEU A 68 -12.42 19.07 5.54
C LEU A 68 -12.24 20.34 6.38
N THR A 69 -13.25 21.21 6.39
CA THR A 69 -13.30 22.34 7.32
C THR A 69 -13.68 21.83 8.71
N ILE A 70 -12.68 21.60 9.57
CA ILE A 70 -12.96 21.19 10.94
C ILE A 70 -13.28 22.43 11.78
N ASN A 71 -14.56 22.65 12.05
CA ASN A 71 -15.02 23.66 13.01
C ASN A 71 -14.76 23.16 14.43
N HIS A 72 -13.51 23.25 14.89
CA HIS A 72 -13.18 22.96 16.28
C HIS A 72 -13.59 24.15 17.16
N HIS A 73 -14.76 24.05 17.79
CA HIS A 73 -15.09 24.90 18.94
C HIS A 73 -14.26 24.44 20.14
N LEU A 74 -12.97 24.80 20.17
CA LEU A 74 -12.07 24.42 21.25
C LEU A 74 -12.53 25.11 22.54
N PRO A 75 -12.93 24.36 23.58
CA PRO A 75 -13.17 24.97 24.88
C PRO A 75 -11.82 25.45 25.42
N TYR A 76 -11.63 26.76 25.48
CA TYR A 76 -10.50 27.34 26.19
C TYR A 76 -10.90 27.59 27.64
N PHE A 77 -9.96 27.40 28.55
CA PHE A 77 -10.09 27.78 29.94
C PHE A 77 -9.12 28.93 30.23
N ILE A 78 -9.58 29.94 30.95
CA ILE A 78 -8.72 31.03 31.40
C ILE A 78 -8.00 30.55 32.66
N ILE A 79 -6.71 30.26 32.55
CA ILE A 79 -5.84 30.05 33.71
C ILE A 79 -5.56 31.43 34.31
N LYS A 80 -6.18 31.76 35.44
CA LYS A 80 -5.71 32.88 36.27
C LYS A 80 -4.54 32.37 37.11
N SER A 81 -3.32 32.77 36.75
CA SER A 81 -2.15 32.60 37.60
C SER A 81 -1.74 33.96 38.15
N GLU A 82 -1.33 34.02 39.42
CA GLU A 82 -0.70 35.20 40.02
C GLU A 82 0.81 35.24 39.74
N SER A 83 1.25 34.72 38.59
CA SER A 83 2.66 34.80 38.19
C SER A 83 2.93 36.14 37.50
N LEU A 84 3.92 36.87 38.00
CA LEU A 84 4.38 38.17 37.50
C LEU A 84 5.13 38.08 36.14
N TYR A 85 4.97 36.98 35.41
CA TYR A 85 5.56 36.78 34.09
C TYR A 85 4.45 36.59 33.06
N LEU A 86 4.26 37.61 32.22
CA LEU A 86 3.32 37.61 31.11
C LEU A 86 3.99 36.92 29.91
N GLU A 87 3.86 35.59 29.78
CA GLU A 87 4.17 34.93 28.52
C GLU A 87 3.16 35.42 27.47
N LYS A 88 3.62 36.19 26.49
CA LYS A 88 2.78 36.59 25.36
C LYS A 88 2.25 35.32 24.70
N PRO A 89 0.92 35.16 24.55
CA PRO A 89 0.39 34.04 23.81
C PRO A 89 0.97 34.09 22.40
N ILE A 90 1.65 33.02 21.99
CA ILE A 90 2.16 32.85 20.64
C ILE A 90 0.92 32.82 19.74
N LYS A 91 0.64 33.95 19.08
CA LYS A 91 -0.57 34.13 18.25
C LYS A 91 -0.56 33.26 16.99
N ASP A 92 0.57 32.66 16.68
CA ASP A 92 0.74 31.86 15.48
C ASP A 92 1.78 30.79 15.74
N LEU A 93 1.41 29.51 15.61
CA LEU A 93 2.38 28.43 15.46
C LEU A 93 2.93 28.47 14.03
N SER A 94 3.47 29.62 13.60
CA SER A 94 4.16 29.74 12.33
C SER A 94 5.56 29.17 12.49
N ILE A 95 5.65 27.86 12.33
CA ILE A 95 6.93 27.17 12.19
C ILE A 95 7.49 27.61 10.83
N SER A 96 8.30 28.67 10.83
CA SER A 96 9.08 29.04 9.66
C SER A 96 10.07 27.90 9.38
N ILE A 97 9.76 27.03 8.43
CA ILE A 97 10.71 26.03 7.94
C ILE A 97 11.84 26.82 7.28
N PHE A 98 13.05 26.70 7.84
CA PHE A 98 14.23 27.35 7.29
C PHE A 98 14.50 26.79 5.89
N HIS A 99 14.47 27.64 4.87
CA HIS A 99 14.84 27.28 3.51
C HIS A 99 16.26 27.78 3.24
N PRO A 100 17.18 26.94 2.75
CA PRO A 100 18.51 27.39 2.37
C PRO A 100 18.43 28.39 1.21
N PRO A 101 19.39 29.33 1.11
CA PRO A 101 19.41 30.32 0.04
C PRO A 101 19.45 29.65 -1.33
N LYS A 102 18.67 30.19 -2.27
CA LYS A 102 18.70 29.73 -3.66
C LYS A 102 20.08 30.07 -4.24
N THR A 103 20.82 29.04 -4.64
CA THR A 103 22.04 29.20 -5.42
C THR A 103 21.69 29.85 -6.75
N VAL A 104 22.32 30.98 -7.03
CA VAL A 104 22.27 31.72 -8.30
C VAL A 104 22.86 30.86 -9.41
#